data_AF-A0A833DZH5-F1
#
_entry.id   AF-A0A833DZH5-F1
#
_cell.length_a   1.000
_cell.length_b   1.000
_cell.length_c   1.000
_cell.angle_alpha   90.00
_cell.angle_beta   90.00
_cell.angle_gamma   90.00
#
_symmetry.space_group_name_H-M   'P 1'
#
loop_
_entity.id
_entity.type
_entity.pdbx_description
1 polymer ?
#
loop_
_entity_poly.entity_id
_entity_poly.type
_entity_poly.pdbx_seq_one_letter_code
_entity_poly.pdbx_strand_id
1 'polypeptide(L)'
;MDPKLLELQMLIEELEKIEGRGTELISYYIPGEYDLSRLLEHLSYEYSTAQNIKDKTTRQNVMDALAKIINYLKHFKKIPKNGLVIFCGNVSEEPGKTDIKLWAVEPPEPLNIRLYRCDSKFIVDPLKQMLEPKQVYGLIVLDRGEASIGLLKGNRIIVFENR
;
A
#
# COMPACT_ATOMS: atom_id res chain seq x y z
N MET A 1 13.68 -17.01 -9.65
CA MET A 1 12.81 -15.85 -9.36
C MET A 1 12.38 -16.01 -7.91
N ASP A 2 12.58 -15.00 -7.05
CA ASP A 2 12.23 -15.12 -5.63
C ASP A 2 10.73 -15.46 -5.47
N PRO A 3 10.36 -16.49 -4.69
CA PRO A 3 8.96 -16.89 -4.51
C PRO A 3 8.05 -15.72 -4.08
N LYS A 4 8.56 -14.85 -3.21
CA LYS A 4 7.84 -13.66 -2.71
C LYS A 4 7.55 -12.62 -3.80
N LEU A 5 8.43 -12.49 -4.80
CA LEU A 5 8.21 -11.60 -5.94
C LEU A 5 7.14 -12.16 -6.89
N LEU A 6 7.11 -13.49 -7.06
CA LEU A 6 6.10 -14.15 -7.88
C LEU A 6 4.71 -14.02 -7.25
N GLU A 7 4.58 -14.25 -5.93
CA GLU A 7 3.33 -14.04 -5.20
C GLU A 7 2.83 -12.60 -5.31
N LEU A 8 3.74 -11.63 -5.18
CA LEU A 8 3.40 -10.21 -5.34
C LEU A 8 2.94 -9.89 -6.77
N GLN A 9 3.61 -10.46 -7.78
CA GLN A 9 3.21 -10.27 -9.18
C GLN A 9 1.81 -10.84 -9.44
N MET A 10 1.53 -12.06 -9.00
CA MET A 10 0.22 -12.69 -9.13
C MET A 10 -0.87 -11.87 -8.43
N LEU A 11 -0.58 -11.35 -7.23
CA LEU A 11 -1.49 -10.48 -6.50
C LEU A 11 -1.78 -9.19 -7.26
N ILE A 12 -0.77 -8.53 -7.82
CA ILE A 12 -0.95 -7.30 -8.61
C ILE A 12 -1.82 -7.58 -9.85
N GLU A 13 -1.54 -8.67 -10.57
CA GLU A 13 -2.34 -9.10 -11.73
C GLU A 13 -3.79 -9.42 -11.37
N GLU A 14 -4.06 -9.96 -10.17
CA GLU A 14 -5.41 -10.15 -9.65
C GLU A 14 -6.08 -8.80 -9.37
N LEU A 15 -5.40 -7.91 -8.63
CA LEU A 15 -5.93 -6.61 -8.21
C LEU A 15 -6.25 -5.69 -9.40
N GLU A 16 -5.48 -5.76 -10.49
CA GLU A 16 -5.71 -4.97 -11.70
C GLU A 16 -6.98 -5.36 -12.46
N LYS A 17 -7.39 -6.62 -12.36
CA LYS A 17 -8.62 -7.11 -13.01
C LYS A 17 -9.87 -6.65 -12.28
N ILE A 18 -9.73 -6.18 -11.04
CA ILE A 18 -10.85 -5.74 -10.21
C ILE A 18 -11.17 -4.29 -10.52
N GLU A 19 -12.39 -4.06 -11.00
CA GLU A 19 -12.94 -2.73 -11.26
C GLU A 19 -14.22 -2.55 -10.45
N GLY A 20 -14.22 -1.55 -9.58
CA GLY A 20 -15.38 -1.19 -8.77
C GLY A 20 -16.41 -0.46 -9.62
N ARG A 21 -17.69 -0.56 -9.23
CA ARG A 21 -18.78 0.12 -9.94
C ARG A 21 -18.84 1.62 -9.66
N GLY A 22 -18.15 2.04 -8.60
CA GLY A 22 -17.97 3.43 -8.21
C GLY A 22 -16.68 3.58 -7.41
N THR A 23 -16.57 4.69 -6.68
CA THR A 23 -15.42 4.99 -5.82
C THR A 23 -15.50 4.18 -4.51
N GLU A 24 -15.26 2.88 -4.58
CA GLU A 24 -15.49 1.93 -3.49
C GLU A 24 -14.31 0.97 -3.20
N LEU A 25 -13.19 1.13 -3.91
CA LEU A 25 -11.99 0.34 -3.72
C LEU A 25 -10.92 1.15 -2.99
N ILE A 26 -10.57 0.71 -1.78
CA ILE A 26 -9.60 1.36 -0.90
C ILE A 26 -8.23 0.75 -1.11
N SER A 27 -7.25 1.60 -1.41
CA SER A 27 -5.82 1.29 -1.44
C SER A 27 -5.13 2.05 -0.30
N TYR A 28 -4.52 1.31 0.63
CA TYR A 28 -3.84 1.90 1.78
C TYR A 28 -2.40 1.39 1.92
N TYR A 29 -1.45 2.30 1.70
CA TYR A 29 -0.03 2.08 1.88
C TYR A 29 0.45 2.71 3.18
N ILE A 30 1.04 1.88 4.02
CA ILE A 30 1.50 2.24 5.36
C ILE A 30 3.01 2.00 5.41
N PRO A 31 3.83 3.04 5.67
CA PRO A 31 5.27 2.88 5.80
C PRO A 31 5.62 2.03 7.04
N GLY A 32 6.81 1.45 7.03
CA GLY A 32 7.34 0.71 8.17
C GLY A 32 7.40 1.55 9.44
N GLU A 33 7.24 0.87 10.58
CA GLU A 33 7.34 1.49 11.92
C GLU A 33 6.33 2.59 12.25
N TYR A 34 5.30 2.76 11.42
CA TYR A 34 4.24 3.72 11.69
C TYR A 34 3.39 3.31 12.91
N ASP A 35 2.91 4.31 13.66
CA ASP A 35 2.12 4.10 14.86
C ASP A 35 0.72 3.56 14.54
N LEU A 36 0.38 2.41 15.13
CA LEU A 36 -0.89 1.73 14.88
C LEU A 36 -2.10 2.53 15.37
N SER A 37 -1.97 3.23 16.50
CA SER A 37 -3.06 4.02 17.09
C SER A 37 -3.46 5.16 16.15
N ARG A 38 -2.47 5.88 15.61
CA ARG A 38 -2.70 6.94 14.60
C ARG A 38 -3.34 6.41 13.33
N LEU A 39 -3.04 5.18 12.91
CA LEU A 39 -3.71 4.55 11.75
C LEU A 39 -5.18 4.28 12.04
N LEU A 40 -5.49 3.74 13.22
CA LEU A 40 -6.86 3.44 13.63
C LEU A 40 -7.69 4.72 13.81
N GLU A 41 -7.10 5.79 14.36
CA GLU A 41 -7.72 7.12 14.45
C GLU A 41 -8.03 7.66 13.05
N HIS A 42 -7.06 7.60 12.13
CA HIS A 42 -7.25 8.05 10.75
C HIS A 42 -8.36 7.25 10.04
N LEU A 43 -8.36 5.92 10.16
CA LEU A 43 -9.42 5.09 9.56
C LEU A 43 -10.79 5.34 10.18
N SER A 44 -10.85 5.66 11.47
CA SER A 44 -12.09 6.02 12.15
C SER A 44 -12.64 7.36 11.63
N TYR A 45 -11.76 8.34 11.40
CA TYR A 45 -12.12 9.60 10.76
C TYR A 45 -12.64 9.42 9.32
N GLU A 46 -11.96 8.57 8.53
CA GLU A 46 -12.41 8.21 7.18
C GLU A 46 -13.76 7.50 7.20
N TYR A 47 -14.00 6.62 8.17
CA TYR A 47 -15.28 5.93 8.34
C TYR A 47 -16.42 6.91 8.64
N SER A 48 -16.19 7.89 9.52
CA SER A 48 -17.17 8.94 9.80
C SER A 48 -17.42 9.83 8.57
N THR A 49 -16.39 10.16 7.82
CA THR A 49 -16.51 10.97 6.59
C THR A 49 -17.31 10.23 5.52
N ALA A 50 -17.10 8.91 5.37
CA ALA A 50 -17.82 8.07 4.42
C ALA A 50 -19.35 8.06 4.64
N GLN A 51 -19.85 8.34 5.85
CA GLN A 51 -21.29 8.42 6.14
C GLN A 51 -22.01 9.50 5.31
N ASN A 52 -21.28 10.52 4.87
CA ASN A 52 -21.81 11.63 4.08
C ASN A 52 -21.86 11.34 2.57
N ILE A 53 -21.39 10.17 2.11
CA ILE A 53 -21.52 9.76 0.71
C ILE A 53 -23.01 9.69 0.34
N LYS A 54 -23.37 10.36 -0.76
CA LYS A 54 -24.77 10.52 -1.21
C LYS A 54 -25.36 9.21 -1.73
N ASP A 55 -24.59 8.46 -2.50
CA ASP A 55 -25.01 7.16 -3.03
C ASP A 55 -25.04 6.11 -1.92
N LYS A 56 -26.20 5.51 -1.67
CA LYS A 56 -26.42 4.59 -0.55
C LYS A 56 -25.55 3.33 -0.67
N THR A 57 -25.41 2.80 -1.88
CA THR A 57 -24.66 1.56 -2.14
C THR A 57 -23.17 1.78 -1.95
N THR A 58 -22.62 2.82 -2.58
CA THR A 58 -21.21 3.22 -2.45
C THR A 58 -20.89 3.53 -1.00
N ARG A 59 -21.75 4.26 -0.29
CA ARG A 59 -21.58 4.56 1.13
C ARG A 59 -21.43 3.29 1.95
N GLN A 60 -22.36 2.34 1.78
CA GLN A 60 -22.33 1.09 2.54
C GLN A 60 -21.07 0.27 2.22
N ASN A 61 -20.71 0.13 0.94
CA ASN A 61 -19.53 -0.62 0.52
C ASN A 61 -18.23 -0.01 1.06
N VAL A 62 -18.07 1.32 1.03
CA VAL A 62 -16.90 2.02 1.59
C VAL A 62 -16.84 1.85 3.12
N MET A 63 -17.97 2.01 3.81
CA MET A 63 -18.04 1.83 5.27
C MET A 63 -17.69 0.38 5.66
N ASP A 64 -18.22 -0.61 4.96
CA ASP A 64 -17.93 -2.03 5.23
C ASP A 64 -16.46 -2.37 4.96
N ALA A 65 -15.89 -1.83 3.88
CA ALA A 65 -14.47 -1.97 3.58
C ALA A 65 -13.60 -1.36 4.70
N LEU A 66 -13.90 -0.13 5.15
CA LEU A 66 -13.19 0.52 6.25
C LEU A 66 -13.32 -0.25 7.57
N ALA A 67 -14.53 -0.71 7.92
CA ALA A 67 -14.75 -1.53 9.10
C ALA A 67 -13.93 -2.83 9.05
N LYS A 68 -13.85 -3.47 7.88
CA LYS A 68 -13.03 -4.67 7.67
C LYS A 68 -11.53 -4.38 7.83
N ILE A 69 -11.02 -3.27 7.31
CA ILE A 69 -9.63 -2.83 7.50
C ILE A 69 -9.34 -2.58 8.98
N ILE A 70 -10.20 -1.83 9.67
CA ILE A 70 -10.04 -1.52 11.10
C ILE A 70 -9.98 -2.82 11.92
N ASN A 71 -10.91 -3.74 11.67
CA ASN A 71 -10.93 -5.03 12.36
C ASN A 71 -9.68 -5.87 12.05
N TYR A 72 -9.20 -5.86 10.81
CA TYR A 72 -7.95 -6.53 10.45
C TYR A 72 -6.75 -5.95 11.23
N LEU A 73 -6.61 -4.62 11.26
CA LEU A 73 -5.52 -3.92 11.93
C LEU A 73 -5.52 -4.06 13.45
N LYS A 74 -6.70 -4.20 14.09
CA LYS A 74 -6.80 -4.43 15.55
C LYS A 74 -6.09 -5.71 16.01
N HIS A 75 -5.88 -6.68 15.13
CA HIS A 75 -5.16 -7.91 15.47
C HIS A 75 -3.63 -7.75 15.40
N PHE A 76 -3.12 -6.64 14.88
CA PHE A 76 -1.69 -6.36 14.80
C PHE A 76 -1.18 -5.75 16.10
N LYS A 77 0.00 -6.21 16.55
CA LYS A 77 0.73 -5.54 17.65
C LYS A 77 1.60 -4.39 17.15
N LYS A 78 2.18 -4.52 15.96
CA LYS A 78 3.04 -3.51 15.31
C LYS A 78 2.97 -3.70 13.79
N ILE A 79 3.13 -2.62 13.05
CA ILE A 79 3.28 -2.66 11.58
C ILE A 79 4.62 -3.36 11.24
N PRO A 80 4.66 -4.24 10.22
CA PRO A 80 5.89 -4.89 9.78
C PRO A 80 6.99 -3.89 9.40
N LYS A 81 8.25 -4.33 9.40
CA LYS A 81 9.40 -3.44 9.19
C LYS A 81 9.40 -2.80 7.80
N ASN A 82 8.95 -3.53 6.78
CA ASN A 82 8.87 -3.00 5.42
C ASN A 82 7.61 -2.14 5.18
N GLY A 83 6.70 -2.10 6.15
CA GLY A 83 5.39 -1.48 6.01
C GLY A 83 4.30 -2.51 5.75
N LEU A 84 3.11 -2.01 5.41
CA LEU A 84 1.93 -2.83 5.14
C LEU A 84 1.12 -2.18 4.02
N VAL A 85 0.73 -2.97 3.02
CA VAL A 85 -0.21 -2.53 1.99
C VAL A 85 -1.50 -3.28 2.16
N ILE A 86 -2.62 -2.57 2.16
CA ILE A 86 -3.96 -3.11 2.29
C ILE A 86 -4.79 -2.65 1.10
N PHE A 87 -5.44 -3.61 0.44
CA PHE A 87 -6.49 -3.36 -0.55
C PHE A 87 -7.79 -3.91 -0.01
N CYS A 88 -8.86 -3.13 -0.04
CA CYS A 88 -10.16 -3.57 0.45
C CYS A 88 -11.28 -2.92 -0.35
N GLY A 89 -12.30 -3.68 -0.71
CA GLY A 89 -13.45 -3.15 -1.45
C GLY A 89 -14.42 -4.23 -1.88
N ASN A 90 -15.54 -3.80 -2.44
CA ASN A 90 -16.53 -4.70 -3.03
C ASN A 90 -16.06 -5.18 -4.40
N VAL A 91 -15.96 -6.49 -4.59
CA VAL A 91 -15.53 -7.11 -5.86
C VAL A 91 -16.60 -7.94 -6.53
N SER A 92 -17.84 -7.82 -6.05
CA SER A 92 -18.98 -8.50 -6.64
C SER A 92 -19.31 -7.93 -8.02
N GLU A 93 -19.30 -8.80 -9.03
CA GLU A 93 -19.79 -8.49 -10.38
C GLU A 93 -21.33 -8.49 -10.46
N GLU A 94 -22.01 -9.03 -9.44
CA GLU A 94 -23.48 -9.16 -9.41
C GLU A 94 -24.14 -7.92 -8.76
N PRO A 95 -25.13 -7.29 -9.43
CA PRO A 95 -25.86 -6.18 -8.83
C PRO A 95 -26.61 -6.57 -7.55
N GLY A 96 -26.42 -5.79 -6.49
CA GLY A 96 -27.10 -5.99 -5.20
C GLY A 96 -26.46 -7.05 -4.29
N LYS A 97 -25.43 -7.75 -4.76
CA LYS A 97 -24.61 -8.64 -3.94
C LYS A 97 -23.34 -7.90 -3.53
N THR A 98 -23.02 -7.97 -2.25
CA THR A 98 -21.81 -7.37 -1.69
C THR A 98 -20.82 -8.48 -1.36
N ASP A 99 -19.63 -8.41 -1.95
CA ASP A 99 -18.50 -9.29 -1.63
C ASP A 99 -17.29 -8.40 -1.30
N ILE A 100 -17.20 -7.96 -0.04
CA ILE A 100 -16.06 -7.17 0.43
C ILE A 100 -14.87 -8.10 0.64
N LYS A 101 -13.83 -7.98 -0.17
CA LYS A 101 -12.57 -8.68 0.02
C LYS A 101 -11.50 -7.76 0.55
N LEU A 102 -10.56 -8.34 1.29
CA LEU A 102 -9.41 -7.65 1.87
C LEU A 102 -8.16 -8.44 1.49
N TRP A 103 -7.20 -7.76 0.88
CA TRP A 103 -5.85 -8.26 0.63
C TRP A 103 -4.89 -7.43 1.47
N ALA A 104 -3.93 -8.10 2.10
CA ALA A 104 -2.88 -7.44 2.85
C ALA A 104 -1.54 -8.11 2.54
N VAL A 105 -0.53 -7.30 2.26
CA VAL A 105 0.80 -7.78 1.88
C VAL A 105 1.88 -6.93 2.55
N GLU A 106 2.91 -7.59 3.06
CA GLU A 106 4.15 -6.93 3.45
C GLU A 106 5.04 -6.79 2.20
N PRO A 107 5.37 -5.57 1.78
CA PRO A 107 6.16 -5.33 0.58
C PRO A 107 7.59 -5.91 0.72
N PRO A 108 8.23 -6.30 -0.39
CA PRO A 108 9.57 -6.90 -0.37
C PRO A 108 10.64 -5.90 0.09
N GLU A 109 10.42 -4.61 -0.17
CA GLU A 109 11.28 -3.51 0.25
C GLU A 109 10.49 -2.51 1.11
N PRO A 110 11.16 -1.75 2.00
CA PRO A 110 10.51 -0.73 2.83
C PRO A 110 9.76 0.32 2.00
N LEU A 111 8.52 0.59 2.39
CA LEU A 111 7.72 1.68 1.85
C LEU A 111 8.17 3.03 2.42
N ASN A 112 8.43 3.98 1.52
CA ASN A 112 8.74 5.37 1.86
C ASN A 112 7.52 6.29 1.72
N ILE A 113 6.38 5.77 1.27
CA ILE A 113 5.17 6.53 1.00
C ILE A 113 4.05 6.14 1.95
N ARG A 114 3.22 7.12 2.32
CA ARG A 114 1.91 6.90 2.93
C ARG A 114 0.87 7.35 1.91
N LEU A 115 0.02 6.43 1.47
CA LEU A 115 -1.03 6.70 0.49
C LEU A 115 -2.32 6.06 0.97
N TYR A 116 -3.35 6.86 1.18
CA TYR A 116 -4.72 6.40 1.35
C TYR A 116 -5.53 6.93 0.17
N ARG A 117 -6.20 6.04 -0.56
CA ARG A 117 -7.05 6.42 -1.70
C ARG A 117 -8.22 5.46 -1.83
N CYS A 118 -9.41 6.02 -1.98
CA CYS A 118 -10.59 5.31 -2.43
C CYS A 118 -10.84 5.67 -3.90
N ASP A 119 -10.91 4.69 -4.78
CA ASP A 119 -11.13 4.89 -6.21
C ASP A 119 -11.98 3.74 -6.80
N SER A 120 -12.25 3.81 -8.10
CA SER A 120 -12.87 2.72 -8.88
C SER A 120 -11.91 1.57 -9.19
N LYS A 121 -10.60 1.78 -9.02
CA LYS A 121 -9.55 0.79 -9.23
C LYS A 121 -8.58 0.80 -8.06
N PHE A 122 -7.99 -0.35 -7.76
CA PHE A 122 -6.89 -0.40 -6.81
C PHE A 122 -5.66 0.31 -7.37
N ILE A 123 -5.02 1.12 -6.56
CA ILE A 123 -3.77 1.82 -6.91
C ILE A 123 -2.62 0.86 -6.66
N VAL A 124 -2.20 0.14 -7.69
CA VAL A 124 -1.13 -0.87 -7.62
C VAL A 124 0.24 -0.35 -8.10
N ASP A 125 0.29 0.85 -8.68
CA ASP A 125 1.50 1.42 -9.28
C ASP A 125 2.73 1.43 -8.35
N PRO A 126 2.61 1.78 -7.05
CA PRO A 126 3.75 1.72 -6.16
C PRO A 126 4.33 0.30 -5.98
N LEU A 127 3.50 -0.74 -6.03
CA LEU A 127 3.97 -2.13 -5.95
C LEU A 127 4.60 -2.58 -7.27
N LYS A 128 4.07 -2.15 -8.41
CA LYS A 128 4.65 -2.44 -9.73
C LYS A 128 6.08 -1.93 -9.85
N GLN A 129 6.33 -0.70 -9.40
CA GLN A 129 7.68 -0.11 -9.40
C GLN A 129 8.67 -0.89 -8.52
N MET A 130 8.20 -1.72 -7.59
CA MET A 130 9.07 -2.60 -6.79
C MET A 130 9.44 -3.88 -7.53
N LEU A 131 8.61 -4.34 -8.47
CA LEU A 131 8.89 -5.50 -9.32
C LEU A 131 9.83 -5.17 -10.48
N GLU A 132 9.88 -3.90 -10.89
CA GLU A 132 10.79 -3.48 -11.96
C GLU A 132 12.26 -3.70 -11.57
N PRO A 133 13.07 -4.30 -12.46
CA PRO A 133 14.49 -4.50 -12.20
C PRO A 133 15.17 -3.14 -12.06
N LYS A 134 15.55 -2.80 -10.82
CA LYS A 134 16.25 -1.55 -10.53
C LYS A 134 17.69 -1.64 -11.01
N GLN A 135 18.07 -0.73 -11.90
CA GLN A 135 19.48 -0.50 -12.20
C GLN A 135 20.19 0.00 -10.93
N VAL A 136 21.37 -0.53 -10.68
CA VAL A 136 22.20 -0.17 -9.51
C VAL A 136 23.43 0.57 -10.02
N TYR A 137 23.61 1.80 -9.55
CA TYR A 137 24.75 2.65 -9.88
C TYR A 137 25.64 2.82 -8.64
N GLY A 138 26.95 2.73 -8.84
CA GLY A 138 27.94 3.18 -7.85
C GLY A 138 28.10 4.68 -7.90
N LEU A 139 27.95 5.35 -6.76
CA LEU A 139 28.23 6.77 -6.58
C LEU A 139 29.53 6.90 -5.80
N ILE A 140 30.50 7.60 -6.38
CA ILE A 140 31.75 7.98 -5.71
C ILE A 140 31.82 9.49 -5.77
N VAL A 141 31.81 10.13 -4.61
CA VAL A 141 31.96 11.58 -4.46
C VAL A 141 33.32 11.83 -3.83
N LEU A 142 34.12 12.70 -4.45
CA LEU A 142 35.47 13.05 -3.99
C LEU A 142 35.53 14.56 -3.76
N ASP A 143 35.99 14.97 -2.58
CA ASP A 143 36.39 16.35 -2.25
C ASP A 143 37.83 16.36 -1.71
N ARG A 144 38.42 17.55 -1.51
CA ARG A 144 39.86 17.76 -1.22
C ARG A 144 40.41 17.04 0.02
N GLY A 145 39.55 16.52 0.89
CA GLY A 145 39.96 15.73 2.05
C GLY A 145 39.00 14.62 2.43
N GLU A 146 37.93 14.42 1.66
CA GLU A 146 36.88 13.45 1.99
C GLU A 146 36.38 12.72 0.74
N ALA A 147 36.03 11.45 0.92
CA ALA A 147 35.47 10.57 -0.09
C ALA A 147 34.23 9.86 0.47
N SER A 148 33.13 9.97 -0.27
CA SER A 148 31.87 9.30 0.02
C SER A 148 31.59 8.24 -1.03
N ILE A 149 31.29 7.02 -0.57
CA ILE A 149 30.86 5.91 -1.43
C ILE A 149 29.40 5.59 -1.13
N GLY A 150 28.57 5.55 -2.17
CA GLY A 150 27.18 5.16 -2.09
C GLY A 150 26.73 4.28 -3.26
N LEU A 151 25.57 3.65 -3.11
CA LEU A 151 24.86 2.99 -4.19
C LEU A 151 23.53 3.71 -4.43
N LEU A 152 23.22 3.99 -5.70
CA LEU A 152 21.89 4.40 -6.15
C LEU A 152 21.16 3.18 -6.70
N LYS A 153 20.13 2.71 -5.99
CA LYS A 153 19.23 1.63 -6.42
C LYS A 153 17.87 2.23 -6.76
N GLY A 154 17.57 2.39 -8.05
CA GLY A 154 16.37 3.12 -8.48
C GLY A 154 16.42 4.58 -8.02
N ASN A 155 15.45 5.01 -7.20
CA ASN A 155 15.39 6.35 -6.61
C ASN A 155 15.96 6.46 -5.18
N ARG A 156 16.59 5.38 -4.67
CA ARG A 156 17.10 5.31 -3.29
C ARG A 156 18.62 5.33 -3.28
N ILE A 157 19.21 6.20 -2.47
CA ILE A 157 20.65 6.26 -2.19
C ILE A 157 20.94 5.52 -0.89
N ILE A 158 21.96 4.65 -0.90
CA ILE A 158 22.49 3.94 0.26
C ILE A 158 23.95 4.35 0.40
N VAL A 159 24.32 5.03 1.48
CA VAL A 159 25.69 5.51 1.75
C VAL A 159 26.43 4.47 2.60
N PHE A 160 27.66 4.10 2.22
CA PHE A 160 28.46 3.06 2.88
C PHE A 160 29.58 3.64 3.75
N GLU A 161 30.32 4.60 3.22
CA GLU A 161 31.48 5.18 3.92
C GLU A 161 31.56 6.67 3.61
N ASN A 162 31.86 7.46 4.64
CA ASN A 162 32.19 8.86 4.55
C ASN A 162 33.49 9.05 5.35
N ARG A 163 34.61 9.29 4.66
CA ARG A 163 35.94 9.48 5.27
C ARG A 163 36.55 10.75 4.77
#